data_AF-G3BFS9-F1
#
_entry.id   AF-G3BFS9-F1
#
_cell.length_a   1.000
_cell.length_b   1.000
_cell.length_c   1.000
_cell.angle_alpha   90.00
_cell.angle_beta   90.00
_cell.angle_gamma   90.00
#
_symmetry.space_group_name_H-M   'P 1'
#
loop_
_entity.id
_entity.type
_entity.pdbx_description
1 polymer ?
#
loop_
_entity_poly.entity_id
_entity_poly.type
_entity_poly.pdbx_seq_one_letter_code
_entity_poly.pdbx_strand_id
1 'polypeptide(L)'
;MFTTAVKNKNILQVGMGSARRLSSITKFDTKKFVQSLQQNGGFNAQQAETAVNIVNKAINDGIYSITRNLVTKETLSSTAYEQKVDFAKLKGELQTMDKSEFNNLKKEQEQLKTDLTNLKNRIKEEITKNQAGVRLDLNLEKGRIREENSTHESKIEDTYTRIDEEIANMQMQIKQVKTQVMQWLIGVSSGTFALLLAFIRFFG
;
A
#
# COMPACT_ATOMS: atom_id res chain seq x y z
N MET A 1 34.79 -14.34 -16.32
CA MET A 1 36.25 -14.43 -16.53
C MET A 1 36.91 -13.62 -15.42
N PHE A 2 38.06 -14.07 -14.90
CA PHE A 2 38.76 -13.67 -13.66
C PHE A 2 38.33 -14.48 -12.41
N THR A 3 38.98 -15.61 -12.07
CA THR A 3 40.37 -15.76 -11.52
C THR A 3 40.41 -15.15 -10.12
N THR A 4 40.59 -15.82 -8.97
CA THR A 4 41.17 -17.11 -8.61
C THR A 4 40.56 -17.51 -7.26
N ALA A 5 39.96 -18.69 -7.15
CA ALA A 5 39.75 -19.33 -5.86
C ALA A 5 41.12 -19.81 -5.36
N VAL A 6 41.81 -18.97 -4.59
CA VAL A 6 43.02 -19.37 -3.89
C VAL A 6 42.60 -20.36 -2.81
N LYS A 7 42.65 -21.62 -3.20
CA LYS A 7 42.61 -22.81 -2.36
C LYS A 7 43.77 -22.71 -1.37
N ASN A 8 43.58 -22.02 -0.24
CA ASN A 8 44.60 -21.97 0.80
C ASN A 8 44.53 -23.23 1.66
N LYS A 9 45.00 -24.34 1.09
CA LYS A 9 45.23 -25.62 1.78
C LYS A 9 46.49 -25.61 2.67
N ASN A 10 47.04 -24.44 3.00
CA ASN A 10 48.31 -24.30 3.74
C ASN A 10 48.18 -23.79 5.19
N ILE A 11 46.98 -23.80 5.80
CA ILE A 11 46.82 -23.30 7.18
C ILE A 11 47.35 -24.31 8.24
N LEU A 12 47.72 -25.54 7.85
CA LEU A 12 48.36 -26.52 8.76
C LEU A 12 49.89 -26.57 8.67
N GLN A 13 50.51 -25.59 8.02
CA GLN A 13 51.98 -25.46 7.99
C GLN A 13 52.41 -24.04 8.38
N VAL A 14 51.77 -23.47 9.41
CA VAL A 14 52.40 -22.33 10.10
C VAL A 14 53.57 -22.93 10.87
N GLY A 15 54.75 -22.67 10.32
CA GLY A 15 56.01 -23.18 10.84
C GLY A 15 56.10 -23.00 12.35
N MET A 16 56.82 -23.93 12.98
CA MET A 16 57.43 -23.72 14.29
C MET A 16 58.42 -22.54 14.16
N GLY A 17 57.88 -21.34 13.99
CA GLY A 17 58.61 -20.09 13.88
C GLY A 17 59.21 -19.80 15.23
N SER A 18 60.45 -20.24 15.38
CA SER A 18 61.40 -19.91 16.44
C SER A 18 60.69 -19.55 17.75
N ALA A 19 60.27 -20.57 18.50
CA ALA A 19 59.93 -20.42 19.91
C ALA A 19 61.00 -19.50 20.50
N ARG A 20 60.62 -18.25 20.85
CA ARG A 20 61.55 -17.31 21.46
C ARG A 20 62.25 -18.11 22.54
N ARG A 21 63.58 -18.20 22.47
CA ARG A 21 64.36 -18.71 23.58
C ARG A 21 64.19 -17.70 24.71
N LEU A 22 63.06 -17.76 25.42
CA LEU A 22 62.77 -16.96 26.61
C LEU A 22 63.78 -17.25 27.73
N SER A 23 64.59 -18.31 27.57
CA SER A 23 65.83 -18.49 28.31
C SER A 23 66.79 -17.30 28.21
N SER A 24 66.61 -16.37 27.25
CA SER A 24 67.35 -15.10 27.18
C SER A 24 66.71 -13.96 28.00
N ILE A 25 65.44 -14.06 28.38
CA ILE A 25 64.74 -13.01 29.15
C ILE A 25 65.05 -13.14 30.65
N THR A 26 65.26 -14.35 31.14
CA THR A 26 65.72 -14.61 32.51
C THR A 26 67.09 -15.26 32.47
N LYS A 27 68.15 -14.44 32.52
CA LYS A 27 69.52 -14.92 32.63
C LYS A 27 69.78 -15.39 34.07
N PHE A 28 69.22 -16.55 34.44
CA PHE A 28 69.41 -17.14 35.77
C PHE A 28 70.82 -17.75 35.84
N ASP A 29 71.74 -17.08 36.54
CA ASP A 29 73.11 -17.52 36.71
C ASP A 29 73.21 -18.59 37.81
N THR A 30 73.02 -19.86 37.39
CA THR A 30 73.09 -21.05 38.24
C THR A 30 74.38 -21.10 39.06
N LYS A 31 75.51 -20.68 38.49
CA LYS A 31 76.83 -20.77 39.14
C LYS A 31 76.99 -19.75 40.27
N LYS A 32 76.60 -18.50 40.03
CA LYS A 32 76.60 -17.47 41.09
C LYS A 32 75.63 -17.81 42.20
N PHE A 33 74.49 -18.42 41.87
CA PHE A 33 73.49 -18.83 42.86
C PHE A 33 74.00 -19.97 43.77
N VAL A 34 74.68 -20.97 43.20
CA VAL A 34 75.36 -22.04 43.97
C VAL A 34 76.42 -21.46 44.91
N GLN A 35 77.29 -20.57 44.41
CA GLN A 35 78.34 -19.94 45.22
C GLN A 35 77.76 -19.13 46.37
N SER A 36 76.69 -18.36 46.13
CA SER A 36 76.02 -17.59 47.18
C SER A 36 75.38 -18.47 48.24
N LEU A 37 74.79 -19.61 47.88
CA LEU A 37 74.20 -20.55 48.85
C LEU A 37 75.28 -21.23 49.70
N GLN A 38 76.43 -21.54 49.11
CA GLN A 38 77.57 -22.12 49.85
C GLN A 38 78.22 -21.10 50.80
N GLN A 39 78.46 -19.86 50.34
CA GLN A 39 79.17 -18.85 51.11
C GLN A 39 78.29 -18.16 52.18
N ASN A 40 77.06 -17.80 51.82
CA ASN A 40 76.18 -16.99 52.69
C ASN A 40 75.11 -17.81 53.40
N GLY A 41 74.80 -19.01 52.89
CA GLY A 41 73.71 -19.85 53.41
C GLY A 41 74.16 -21.09 54.18
N GLY A 42 75.47 -21.37 54.25
CA GLY A 42 76.01 -22.54 54.95
C GLY A 42 75.65 -23.90 54.33
N PHE A 43 75.17 -23.92 53.08
CA PHE A 43 74.80 -25.15 52.39
C PHE A 43 76.03 -25.92 51.92
N ASN A 44 75.98 -27.25 52.01
CA ASN A 44 77.00 -28.07 51.38
C ASN A 44 76.87 -28.05 49.84
N ALA A 45 77.91 -28.49 49.12
CA ALA A 45 77.94 -28.38 47.67
C ALA A 45 76.78 -29.08 46.96
N GLN A 46 76.40 -30.28 47.41
CA GLN A 46 75.30 -31.06 46.86
C GLN A 46 73.93 -30.42 47.14
N GLN A 47 73.73 -29.87 48.33
CA GLN A 47 72.50 -29.20 48.72
C GLN A 47 72.29 -27.90 47.94
N ALA A 48 73.35 -27.10 47.79
CA ALA A 48 73.31 -25.88 46.99
C ALA A 48 72.97 -26.19 45.53
N GLU A 49 73.64 -27.16 44.91
CA GLU A 49 73.37 -27.58 43.53
C GLU A 49 71.95 -28.11 43.34
N THR A 50 71.46 -28.93 44.28
CA THR A 50 70.09 -29.47 44.24
C THR A 50 69.05 -28.36 44.36
N ALA A 51 69.23 -27.42 45.28
CA ALA A 51 68.32 -26.29 45.45
C ALA A 51 68.27 -25.40 44.19
N VAL A 52 69.43 -25.10 43.59
CA VAL A 52 69.50 -24.32 42.37
C VAL A 52 68.84 -25.04 41.20
N ASN A 53 68.99 -26.37 41.10
CA ASN A 53 68.34 -27.18 40.07
C ASN A 53 66.81 -27.16 40.19
N ILE A 54 66.26 -27.25 41.40
CA ILE A 54 64.81 -27.15 41.64
C ILE A 54 64.29 -25.76 41.24
N VAL A 55 64.99 -24.69 41.64
CA VAL A 55 64.61 -23.31 41.31
C VAL A 55 64.69 -23.08 39.79
N ASN A 56 65.76 -23.54 39.14
CA ASN A 56 65.90 -23.45 37.69
C ASN A 56 64.76 -24.19 36.97
N LYS A 57 64.37 -25.38 37.47
CA LYS A 57 63.23 -26.13 36.93
C LYS A 57 61.92 -25.35 37.09
N ALA A 58 61.63 -24.84 38.28
CA ALA A 58 60.42 -24.06 38.55
C ALA A 58 60.33 -22.77 37.69
N ILE A 59 61.46 -22.08 37.48
CA ILE A 59 61.54 -20.91 36.59
C ILE A 59 61.24 -21.30 35.14
N ASN A 60 61.85 -22.38 34.65
CA ASN A 60 61.63 -22.86 33.28
C ASN A 60 60.18 -23.33 33.07
N ASP A 61 59.59 -24.02 34.05
CA ASP A 61 58.18 -24.44 34.01
C ASP A 61 57.24 -23.23 33.99
N GLY A 62 57.52 -22.19 34.78
CA GLY A 62 56.77 -20.93 34.78
C GLY A 62 56.88 -20.16 33.46
N ILE A 63 58.09 -20.07 32.89
CA ILE A 63 58.32 -19.46 31.58
C ILE A 63 57.56 -20.19 30.48
N TYR A 64 57.58 -21.53 30.50
CA TYR A 64 56.86 -22.34 29.53
C TYR A 64 55.34 -22.15 29.65
N SER A 65 54.82 -22.12 30.87
CA SER A 65 53.39 -21.86 31.15
C SER A 65 52.93 -20.50 30.62
N ILE A 66 53.70 -19.43 30.86
CA ILE A 66 53.38 -18.08 30.38
C ILE A 66 53.47 -18.01 28.85
N THR A 67 54.53 -18.58 28.28
CA THR A 67 54.78 -18.51 26.82
C THR A 67 53.74 -19.30 26.03
N ARG A 68 53.18 -20.37 26.59
CA ARG A 68 52.13 -21.17 25.95
C ARG A 68 50.89 -20.34 25.57
N ASN A 69 50.57 -19.30 26.35
CA ASN A 69 49.42 -18.43 26.09
C ASN A 69 49.78 -17.18 25.27
N LEU A 70 51.05 -16.98 24.92
CA LEU A 70 51.48 -15.85 24.11
C LEU A 70 51.35 -16.19 22.63
N VAL A 71 50.73 -15.28 21.87
CA VAL A 71 50.71 -15.35 20.41
C VAL A 71 51.98 -14.72 19.83
N THR A 72 52.47 -15.25 18.72
CA THR A 72 53.63 -14.65 18.03
C THR A 72 53.22 -13.34 17.37
N LYS A 73 54.17 -12.40 17.22
CA LYS A 73 53.88 -11.14 16.51
C LYS A 73 53.41 -11.39 15.07
N GLU A 74 53.96 -12.41 14.43
CA GLU A 74 53.59 -12.83 13.08
C GLU A 74 52.12 -13.29 13.01
N THR A 75 51.69 -14.17 13.91
CA THR A 75 50.29 -14.62 13.98
C THR A 75 49.35 -13.45 14.26
N LEU A 76 49.70 -12.57 15.20
CA LEU A 76 48.89 -11.38 15.49
C LEU A 76 48.77 -10.46 14.27
N SER A 77 49.88 -10.20 13.57
CA SER A 77 49.88 -9.36 12.36
C SER A 77 49.11 -10.00 11.21
N SER A 78 49.20 -11.33 11.05
CA SER A 78 48.42 -12.07 10.04
C SER A 78 46.92 -11.97 10.29
N THR A 79 46.47 -12.25 11.53
CA THR A 79 45.05 -12.14 11.88
C THR A 79 44.53 -10.70 11.74
N ALA A 80 45.32 -9.70 12.14
CA ALA A 80 44.95 -8.30 11.94
C ALA A 80 44.83 -7.93 10.45
N TYR A 81 45.68 -8.49 9.59
CA TYR A 81 45.59 -8.30 8.14
C TYR A 81 44.33 -8.95 7.56
N GLU A 82 44.02 -10.19 7.94
CA GLU A 82 42.79 -10.88 7.54
C GLU A 82 41.54 -10.08 7.93
N GLN A 83 41.46 -9.62 9.19
CA GLN A 83 40.37 -8.77 9.65
C GLN A 83 40.21 -7.48 8.83
N LYS A 84 41.33 -6.86 8.42
CA LYS A 84 41.30 -5.65 7.60
C LYS A 84 40.77 -5.93 6.20
N VAL A 85 41.12 -7.08 5.61
CA VAL A 85 40.61 -7.51 4.31
C VAL A 85 39.10 -7.80 4.40
N ASP A 86 38.67 -8.52 5.43
CA ASP A 86 37.25 -8.82 5.65
C ASP A 86 36.43 -7.55 5.85
N PHE A 87 36.96 -6.58 6.60
CA PHE A 87 36.31 -5.28 6.78
C PHE A 87 36.21 -4.51 5.46
N ALA A 88 37.25 -4.53 4.63
CA ALA A 88 37.21 -3.90 3.31
C ALA A 88 36.18 -4.57 2.39
N LYS A 89 36.06 -5.90 2.45
CA LYS A 89 35.07 -6.67 1.70
C LYS A 89 33.64 -6.34 2.15
N LEU A 90 33.37 -6.40 3.46
CA LEU A 90 32.07 -6.04 4.04
C LEU A 90 31.65 -4.63 3.64
N LYS A 91 32.58 -3.67 3.71
CA LYS A 91 32.32 -2.30 3.28
C LYS A 91 31.95 -2.22 1.79
N GLY A 92 32.62 -2.97 0.93
CA GLY A 92 32.31 -3.03 -0.50
C GLY A 92 30.95 -3.66 -0.79
N GLU A 93 30.61 -4.74 -0.09
CA GLU A 93 29.29 -5.39 -0.17
C GLU A 93 28.18 -4.43 0.28
N LEU A 94 28.35 -3.77 1.43
CA LEU A 94 27.41 -2.80 1.95
C LEU A 94 27.19 -1.63 0.98
N GLN A 95 28.27 -1.03 0.46
CA GLN A 95 28.17 0.06 -0.51
C GLN A 95 27.47 -0.35 -1.81
N THR A 96 27.64 -1.60 -2.23
CA THR A 96 26.98 -2.12 -3.44
C THR A 96 25.50 -2.37 -3.17
N MET A 97 25.18 -2.97 -2.03
CA MET A 97 23.81 -3.20 -1.58
C MET A 97 23.05 -1.87 -1.43
N ASP A 98 23.63 -0.89 -0.72
CA ASP A 98 23.01 0.43 -0.52
C ASP A 98 22.71 1.14 -1.84
N LYS A 99 23.65 1.08 -2.80
CA LYS A 99 23.43 1.65 -4.15
C LYS A 99 22.32 0.91 -4.89
N SER A 100 22.27 -0.41 -4.78
CA SER A 100 21.23 -1.22 -5.42
C SER A 100 19.85 -0.90 -4.84
N GLU A 101 19.72 -0.91 -3.51
CA GLU A 101 18.49 -0.56 -2.79
C GLU A 101 18.04 0.86 -3.10
N PHE A 102 18.97 1.83 -3.10
CA PHE A 102 18.64 3.20 -3.47
C PHE A 102 18.10 3.31 -4.90
N ASN A 103 18.71 2.60 -5.86
CA ASN A 103 18.25 2.61 -7.24
C ASN A 103 16.88 1.92 -7.38
N ASN A 104 16.63 0.84 -6.65
CA ASN A 104 15.34 0.16 -6.61
C ASN A 104 14.25 1.08 -6.04
N LEU A 105 14.50 1.69 -4.87
CA LEU A 105 13.59 2.65 -4.25
C LEU A 105 13.29 3.84 -5.17
N LYS A 106 14.32 4.38 -5.84
CA LYS A 106 14.12 5.46 -6.81
C LYS A 106 13.26 5.04 -7.99
N LYS A 107 13.44 3.82 -8.49
CA LYS A 107 12.62 3.27 -9.58
C LYS A 107 11.17 3.09 -9.13
N GLU A 108 10.94 2.51 -7.97
CA GLU A 108 9.60 2.34 -7.39
C GLU A 108 8.93 3.68 -7.16
N GLN A 109 9.67 4.68 -6.67
CA GLN A 109 9.16 6.04 -6.49
C GLN A 109 8.69 6.67 -7.81
N GLU A 110 9.49 6.60 -8.87
CA GLU A 110 9.10 7.15 -10.18
C GLU A 110 7.90 6.38 -10.79
N GLN A 111 7.84 5.07 -10.56
CA GLN A 111 6.69 4.26 -10.98
C GLN A 111 5.41 4.65 -10.23
N LEU A 112 5.46 4.76 -8.90
CA LEU A 112 4.34 5.24 -8.08
C LEU A 112 3.88 6.63 -8.47
N LYS A 113 4.81 7.54 -8.79
CA LYS A 113 4.49 8.90 -9.27
C LYS A 113 3.78 8.87 -10.62
N THR A 114 4.20 7.97 -11.51
CA THR A 114 3.55 7.76 -12.80
C THR A 114 2.14 7.20 -12.62
N ASP A 115 1.97 6.18 -11.79
CA ASP A 115 0.68 5.56 -11.49
C ASP A 115 -0.29 6.55 -10.82
N LEU A 116 0.20 7.37 -9.90
CA LEU A 116 -0.57 8.46 -9.29
C LEU A 116 -1.07 9.46 -10.33
N THR A 117 -0.22 9.84 -11.28
CA THR A 117 -0.58 10.76 -12.36
C THR A 117 -1.63 10.14 -13.28
N ASN A 118 -1.47 8.87 -13.64
CA ASN A 118 -2.42 8.13 -14.46
C ASN A 118 -3.77 7.99 -13.76
N LEU A 119 -3.78 7.64 -12.47
CA LEU A 119 -5.00 7.53 -11.68
C LEU A 119 -5.74 8.87 -11.59
N LYS A 120 -5.01 9.96 -11.36
CA LYS A 120 -5.57 11.31 -11.34
C LYS A 120 -6.26 11.68 -12.67
N ASN A 121 -5.65 11.33 -13.81
CA ASN A 121 -6.23 11.59 -15.12
C ASN A 121 -7.48 10.75 -15.36
N ARG A 122 -7.44 9.44 -15.06
CA ARG A 122 -8.60 8.55 -15.15
C ARG A 122 -9.78 9.03 -14.32
N ILE A 123 -9.54 9.45 -13.07
CA ILE A 123 -10.60 9.98 -12.21
C ILE A 123 -11.23 11.24 -12.82
N LYS A 124 -10.42 12.15 -13.38
CA LYS A 124 -10.95 13.35 -14.06
C LYS A 124 -11.79 13.01 -15.28
N GLU A 125 -11.36 12.03 -16.07
CA GLU A 125 -12.10 11.55 -17.24
C GLU A 125 -13.44 10.93 -16.83
N GLU A 126 -13.44 10.06 -15.82
CA GLU A 126 -14.66 9.43 -15.28
C GLU A 126 -15.63 10.46 -14.68
N ILE A 127 -15.13 11.45 -13.93
CA ILE A 127 -15.97 12.55 -13.42
C ILE A 127 -16.61 13.32 -14.58
N THR A 128 -15.82 13.65 -15.60
CA THR A 128 -16.31 14.40 -16.78
C THR A 128 -17.36 13.61 -17.54
N LYS A 129 -17.10 12.32 -17.76
CA LYS A 129 -18.02 11.40 -18.43
C LYS A 129 -19.33 11.23 -17.65
N ASN A 130 -19.24 11.03 -16.34
CA ASN A 130 -20.41 10.89 -15.47
C ASN A 130 -21.23 12.20 -15.45
N GLN A 131 -20.58 13.35 -15.32
CA GLN A 131 -21.24 14.65 -15.40
C GLN A 131 -21.96 14.86 -16.74
N ALA A 132 -21.34 14.47 -17.87
CA ALA A 132 -21.97 14.51 -19.18
C ALA A 132 -23.18 13.57 -19.27
N GLY A 133 -23.07 12.36 -18.69
CA GLY A 133 -24.17 11.40 -18.57
C GLY A 133 -25.36 11.97 -17.80
N VAL A 134 -25.13 12.47 -16.58
CA VAL A 134 -26.17 13.10 -15.76
C VAL A 134 -26.83 14.28 -16.48
N ARG A 135 -26.03 15.11 -17.18
CA ARG A 135 -26.59 16.22 -17.96
C ARG A 135 -27.47 15.71 -19.11
N LEU A 136 -27.07 14.64 -19.80
CA LEU A 136 -27.87 14.04 -20.86
C LEU A 136 -29.18 13.49 -20.29
N ASP A 137 -29.12 12.73 -19.20
CA ASP A 137 -30.30 12.15 -18.54
C ASP A 137 -31.32 13.23 -18.16
N LEU A 138 -30.86 14.34 -17.57
CA LEU A 138 -31.72 15.47 -17.24
C LEU A 138 -32.35 16.13 -18.47
N ASN A 139 -31.61 16.23 -19.59
CA ASN A 139 -32.16 16.79 -20.83
C ASN A 139 -33.21 15.87 -21.45
N LEU A 140 -32.97 14.55 -21.43
CA LEU A 140 -33.93 13.56 -21.90
C LEU A 140 -35.19 13.58 -21.04
N GLU A 141 -35.06 13.59 -19.71
CA GLU A 141 -36.20 13.63 -18.79
C GLU A 141 -36.98 14.94 -18.92
N LYS A 142 -36.30 16.08 -19.08
CA LYS A 142 -36.96 17.36 -19.39
C LYS A 142 -37.73 17.31 -20.72
N GLY A 143 -37.17 16.64 -21.72
CA GLY A 143 -37.85 16.40 -23.01
C GLY A 143 -39.11 15.56 -22.83
N ARG A 144 -39.00 14.45 -22.08
CA ARG A 144 -40.11 13.54 -21.76
C ARG A 144 -41.24 14.27 -21.04
N ILE A 145 -40.94 15.05 -20.00
CA ILE A 145 -41.92 15.85 -19.27
C ILE A 145 -42.63 16.84 -20.21
N ARG A 146 -41.90 17.47 -21.14
CA ARG A 146 -42.50 18.41 -22.09
C ARG A 146 -43.47 17.72 -23.06
N GLU A 147 -43.12 16.54 -23.57
CA GLU A 147 -43.97 15.75 -24.44
C GLU A 147 -45.23 15.26 -23.71
N GLU A 148 -45.06 14.76 -22.49
CA GLU A 148 -46.16 14.34 -21.61
C GLU A 148 -47.10 15.52 -21.32
N ASN A 149 -46.54 16.69 -20.99
CA ASN A 149 -47.34 17.91 -20.76
C ASN A 149 -48.09 18.37 -22.02
N SER A 150 -47.46 18.32 -23.21
CA SER A 150 -48.13 18.63 -24.48
C SER A 150 -49.28 17.67 -24.78
N THR A 151 -49.10 16.39 -24.43
CA THR A 151 -50.15 15.38 -24.59
C THR A 151 -51.32 15.64 -23.63
N HIS A 152 -51.03 16.04 -22.40
CA HIS A 152 -52.06 16.43 -21.43
C HIS A 152 -52.82 17.67 -21.88
N GLU A 153 -52.14 18.69 -22.38
CA GLU A 153 -52.77 19.90 -22.92
C GLU A 153 -53.76 19.56 -24.03
N SER A 154 -53.35 18.74 -25.01
CA SER A 154 -54.22 18.30 -26.10
C SER A 154 -55.42 17.50 -25.59
N LYS A 155 -55.25 16.59 -24.63
CA LYS A 155 -56.38 15.85 -24.03
C LYS A 155 -57.35 16.76 -23.29
N ILE A 156 -56.84 17.81 -22.64
CA ILE A 156 -57.66 18.81 -21.96
C ILE A 156 -58.47 19.60 -23.00
N GLU A 157 -57.84 20.08 -24.06
CA GLU A 157 -58.51 20.81 -25.17
C GLU A 157 -59.59 19.95 -25.86
N ASP A 158 -59.29 18.69 -26.15
CA ASP A 158 -60.26 17.73 -26.70
C ASP A 158 -61.46 17.55 -25.76
N THR A 159 -61.20 17.48 -24.44
CA THR A 159 -62.25 17.33 -23.43
C THR A 159 -63.11 18.58 -23.33
N TYR A 160 -62.51 19.78 -23.38
CA TYR A 160 -63.26 21.04 -23.44
C TYR A 160 -64.16 21.10 -24.68
N THR A 161 -63.63 20.72 -25.85
CA THR A 161 -64.40 20.70 -27.10
C THR A 161 -65.60 19.76 -26.99
N ARG A 162 -65.43 18.55 -26.43
CA ARG A 162 -66.54 17.62 -26.19
C ARG A 162 -67.58 18.18 -25.22
N ILE A 163 -67.16 18.88 -24.17
CA ILE A 163 -68.08 19.53 -23.23
C ILE A 163 -68.91 20.59 -23.96
N ASP A 164 -68.30 21.42 -24.80
CA ASP A 164 -69.02 22.44 -25.57
C ASP A 164 -70.02 21.82 -26.56
N GLU A 165 -69.65 20.71 -27.21
CA GLU A 165 -70.55 19.93 -28.06
C GLU A 165 -71.75 19.37 -27.27
N GLU A 166 -71.51 18.78 -26.09
CA GLU A 166 -72.56 18.28 -25.20
C GLU A 166 -73.50 19.40 -24.72
N ILE A 167 -72.95 20.58 -24.38
CA ILE A 167 -73.74 21.77 -24.01
C ILE A 167 -74.62 22.21 -25.18
N ALA A 168 -74.08 22.30 -26.39
CA ALA A 168 -74.84 22.68 -27.58
C ALA A 168 -75.96 21.67 -27.89
N ASN A 169 -75.67 20.37 -27.76
CA ASN A 169 -76.65 19.30 -27.92
C ASN A 169 -77.77 19.40 -26.87
N MET A 170 -77.44 19.60 -25.59
CA MET A 170 -78.43 19.81 -24.52
C MET A 170 -79.31 21.04 -24.80
N GLN A 171 -78.73 22.16 -25.24
CA GLN A 171 -79.50 23.35 -25.62
C GLN A 171 -80.45 23.07 -26.79
N MET A 172 -80.01 22.29 -27.79
CA MET A 172 -80.84 21.89 -28.92
C MET A 172 -82.02 21.04 -28.47
N GLN A 173 -81.78 20.05 -27.61
CA GLN A 173 -82.83 19.21 -27.02
C GLN A 173 -83.84 20.04 -26.22
N ILE A 174 -83.38 21.00 -25.41
CA ILE A 174 -84.26 21.92 -24.66
C ILE A 174 -85.12 22.75 -25.62
N LYS A 175 -84.54 23.31 -26.69
CA LYS A 175 -85.29 24.08 -27.71
C LYS A 175 -86.33 23.19 -28.41
N GLN A 176 -85.97 21.95 -28.75
CA GLN A 176 -86.88 20.99 -29.35
C GLN A 176 -88.06 20.68 -28.43
N VAL A 177 -87.81 20.36 -27.15
CA VAL A 177 -88.86 20.13 -26.15
C VAL A 177 -89.76 21.36 -25.99
N LYS A 178 -89.19 22.57 -25.92
CA LYS A 178 -89.97 23.81 -25.85
C LYS A 178 -90.90 23.98 -27.05
N THR A 179 -90.41 23.72 -28.27
CA THR A 179 -91.23 23.80 -29.50
C THR A 179 -92.33 22.74 -29.50
N GLN A 180 -92.03 21.50 -29.10
CA GLN A 180 -93.03 20.44 -28.98
C GLN A 180 -94.15 20.82 -27.99
N VAL A 181 -93.79 21.36 -26.82
CA VAL A 181 -94.78 21.84 -25.84
C VAL A 181 -95.63 22.98 -26.41
N MET A 182 -95.03 23.93 -27.13
CA MET A 182 -95.77 25.02 -27.77
C MET A 182 -96.75 24.50 -28.84
N GLN A 183 -96.31 23.54 -29.67
CA GLN A 183 -97.17 22.90 -30.66
C GLN A 183 -98.33 22.14 -29.99
N TRP A 184 -98.07 21.43 -28.90
CA TRP A 184 -99.11 20.75 -28.13
C TRP A 184 -100.13 21.73 -27.56
N LEU A 185 -99.68 22.86 -26.99
CA LEU A 185 -100.56 23.92 -26.49
C LEU A 185 -101.45 24.49 -27.61
N ILE A 186 -100.89 24.75 -28.81
CA ILE A 186 -101.66 25.21 -29.98
C ILE A 186 -102.70 24.15 -30.39
N GLY A 187 -102.33 22.87 -30.39
CA GLY A 187 -103.24 21.78 -30.72
C GLY A 187 -104.40 21.67 -29.73
N VAL A 188 -104.11 21.75 -28.42
CA VAL A 188 -105.13 21.69 -27.36
C VAL A 188 -106.06 22.91 -27.43
N SER A 189 -105.53 24.12 -27.57
CA SER A 189 -106.36 25.34 -27.65
C SER A 189 -107.23 25.39 -28.90
N SER A 190 -106.70 24.95 -30.05
CA SER A 190 -107.48 24.84 -31.28
C SER A 190 -108.57 23.78 -31.17
N GLY A 191 -108.28 22.65 -30.52
CA GLY A 191 -109.25 21.59 -30.24
C GLY A 191 -110.38 22.05 -29.33
N THR A 192 -110.08 22.73 -28.22
CA THR A 192 -111.11 23.27 -27.32
C THR A 192 -111.95 24.36 -28.01
N PHE A 193 -111.32 25.23 -28.80
CA PHE A 193 -112.04 26.23 -29.59
C PHE A 193 -112.99 25.58 -30.61
N ALA A 194 -112.55 24.53 -31.31
CA ALA A 194 -113.38 23.78 -32.25
C ALA A 194 -114.58 23.10 -31.55
N LEU A 195 -114.37 22.53 -30.36
CA LEU A 195 -115.44 21.94 -29.55
C LEU A 195 -116.46 23.00 -29.09
N LEU A 196 -116.01 24.18 -28.66
CA LEU A 196 -116.89 25.29 -28.31
C LEU A 196 -117.73 25.74 -29.51
N LEU A 197 -117.12 25.90 -30.69
CA LEU A 197 -117.84 26.25 -31.91
C LEU A 197 -118.87 25.16 -32.30
N ALA A 198 -118.50 23.89 -32.20
CA ALA A 198 -119.42 22.78 -32.46
C ALA A 198 -120.60 22.77 -31.48
N PHE A 199 -120.36 23.04 -30.20
CA PHE A 199 -121.40 23.13 -29.17
C PHE A 199 -122.36 24.30 -29.44
N ILE A 200 -121.84 25.50 -29.74
CA ILE A 200 -122.65 26.66 -30.12
C ILE A 200 -123.51 26.34 -31.34
N ARG A 201 -122.98 25.63 -32.34
CA ARG A 201 -123.75 25.25 -33.53
C ARG A 201 -124.82 24.18 -33.27
N PHE A 202 -124.66 23.33 -32.26
CA PHE A 202 -125.65 22.30 -31.92
C PHE A 202 -126.79 22.84 -31.05
N PHE A 203 -126.51 23.84 -30.20
CA PHE A 203 -127.48 24.42 -29.26
C PHE A 203 -128.06 25.79 -29.67
N GLY A 204 -127.47 26.45 -30.67
CA GLY A 204 -127.95 27.72 -31.23
C GLY A 204 -128.67 27.58 -32.57
#